data_AF-A0A8H3D138-F1
#
_entry.id   AF-A0A8H3D138-F1
#
_cell.length_a   1.000
_cell.length_b   1.000
_cell.length_c   1.000
_cell.angle_alpha   90.00
_cell.angle_beta   90.00
_cell.angle_gamma   90.00
#
_symmetry.space_group_name_H-M   'P 1'
#
loop_
_entity.id
_entity.type
_entity.pdbx_description
1 polymer ?
#
loop_
_entity_poly.entity_id
_entity_poly.type
_entity_poly.pdbx_seq_one_letter_code
_entity_poly.pdbx_strand_id
1 'polypeptide(L)' 'MFFLTSLITILLASRPALAAGRAFGFAAGTTGGGSATPIIPSSVAELKKLLQGDTPRVIILDKTYDFTGTEVAVSI' A
#
# COMPACT_ATOMS: atom_id res chain seq x y z
N MET A 1 -32.39 -16.35 -4.98
CA MET A 1 -32.13 -15.78 -3.64
C MET A 1 -30.78 -16.20 -3.05
N PHE A 2 -30.33 -17.47 -3.20
CA PHE A 2 -29.05 -17.95 -2.64
C PHE A 2 -27.77 -17.44 -3.35
N PHE A 3 -27.85 -17.11 -4.65
CA PHE A 3 -26.69 -16.58 -5.38
C PHE A 3 -26.34 -15.13 -4.98
N LEU A 4 -27.35 -14.33 -4.60
CA LEU A 4 -27.16 -12.93 -4.25
C LEU A 4 -26.55 -12.77 -2.85
N THR A 5 -26.92 -13.65 -1.91
CA THR A 5 -26.35 -13.67 -0.56
C THR A 5 -24.88 -14.14 -0.57
N SER A 6 -24.52 -15.08 -1.45
CA SER A 6 -23.13 -15.54 -1.61
C SER A 6 -22.18 -14.42 -2.08
N LEU A 7 -22.62 -13.58 -3.02
CA LEU A 7 -21.81 -12.47 -3.54
C LEU A 7 -21.52 -11.41 -2.45
N ILE A 8 -22.49 -11.15 -1.57
CA ILE A 8 -22.33 -10.22 -0.44
C ILE A 8 -21.32 -10.78 0.59
N THR A 9 -21.36 -12.08 0.86
CA THR A 9 -20.42 -12.72 1.80
C THR A 9 -18.97 -12.67 1.32
N ILE A 10 -18.72 -12.82 0.02
CA ILE A 10 -17.37 -12.72 -0.56
C ILE A 10 -16.81 -11.30 -0.44
N LEU A 11 -17.65 -10.27 -0.60
CA LEU A 11 -17.24 -8.87 -0.46
C LEU A 11 -16.81 -8.54 0.98
N LEU A 12 -17.53 -9.06 1.98
CA LEU A 12 -17.24 -8.86 3.41
C LEU A 12 -16.02 -9.63 3.92
N ALA A 13 -15.56 -10.68 3.22
CA ALA A 13 -14.40 -11.47 3.60
C ALA A 13 -13.06 -10.84 3.17
N SER A 14 -13.09 -9.79 2.34
CA SER A 14 -11.87 -9.11 1.88
C SER A 14 -11.24 -8.30 3.03
N ARG A 15 -10.10 -8.78 3.55
CA ARG A 15 -9.29 -8.01 4.51
C ARG A 15 -8.21 -7.26 3.73
N PRO A 16 -8.20 -5.91 3.75
CA PRO A 16 -7.10 -5.17 3.16
C PRO A 16 -5.80 -5.50 3.90
N ALA A 17 -4.67 -5.51 3.21
CA ALA A 17 -3.38 -5.54 3.89
C ALA A 17 -3.24 -4.22 4.68
N LEU A 18 -3.10 -4.34 5.99
CA LEU A 18 -2.94 -3.21 6.91
C LEU A 18 -1.57 -3.27 7.57
N ALA A 19 -1.11 -2.13 8.07
CA ALA A 19 0.06 -2.09 8.94
C ALA A 19 -0.17 -3.03 10.15
N ALA A 20 0.80 -3.91 10.41
CA ALA A 20 0.71 -4.87 11.50
C ALA A 20 1.08 -4.21 12.84
N GLY A 21 0.17 -4.29 13.82
CA GLY A 21 0.41 -3.78 15.17
C GLY A 21 0.33 -2.26 15.31
N ARG A 22 0.88 -1.72 16.40
CA ARG A 22 0.96 -0.28 16.69
C ARG A 22 2.41 0.10 17.00
N ALA A 23 2.82 1.28 16.55
CA ALA A 23 4.14 1.82 16.87
C ALA A 23 4.28 2.06 18.39
N PHE A 24 5.45 1.73 18.95
CA PHE A 24 5.79 1.91 20.37
C PHE A 24 6.97 2.88 20.54
N GLY A 25 7.21 3.32 21.78
CA GLY A 25 8.33 4.23 22.11
C GLY A 25 8.13 5.65 21.57
N PHE A 26 9.20 6.30 21.10
CA PHE A 26 9.16 7.71 20.65
C PHE A 26 8.18 7.98 19.49
N ALA A 27 7.93 6.98 18.64
CA ALA A 27 6.99 7.09 17.53
C ALA A 27 5.58 6.55 17.86
N ALA A 28 5.26 6.39 19.15
CA ALA A 28 3.92 5.97 19.55
C ALA A 28 2.87 6.97 19.03
N GLY A 29 1.83 6.44 18.37
CA GLY A 29 0.76 7.24 17.78
C GLY A 29 0.88 7.54 16.28
N THR A 30 1.97 7.14 15.61
CA THR A 30 2.07 7.25 14.14
C THR A 30 0.98 6.44 13.45
N THR A 31 0.31 7.05 12.47
CA THR A 31 -0.77 6.43 11.67
C THR A 31 -0.38 6.18 10.21
N GLY A 32 0.66 6.84 9.70
CA GLY A 32 1.07 6.74 8.29
C GLY A 32 -0.07 7.12 7.34
N GLY A 33 -0.46 6.19 6.46
CA GLY A 33 -1.61 6.35 5.55
C GLY A 33 -2.99 6.29 6.23
N GLY A 34 -3.05 5.95 7.52
CA GLY A 34 -4.31 5.85 8.28
C GLY A 34 -5.29 4.87 7.65
N SER A 35 -6.53 5.33 7.45
CA SER A 35 -7.61 4.56 6.82
C SER A 35 -7.75 4.81 5.31
N ALA A 36 -6.72 5.36 4.66
CA ALA A 36 -6.74 5.56 3.21
C ALA A 36 -6.93 4.22 2.48
N THR A 37 -7.73 4.24 1.40
CA THR A 37 -7.95 3.05 0.56
C THR A 37 -6.62 2.53 0.02
N PRO A 38 -6.32 1.22 0.16
CA PRO A 38 -5.07 0.67 -0.35
C PRO A 38 -4.94 0.78 -1.86
N ILE A 39 -3.71 1.05 -2.31
CA ILE A 39 -3.34 1.14 -3.73
C ILE A 39 -2.21 0.15 -4.00
N ILE A 40 -2.33 -0.63 -5.08
CA ILE A 40 -1.28 -1.51 -5.58
C ILE A 40 -0.67 -0.86 -6.82
N PRO A 41 0.58 -0.39 -6.78
CA PRO A 41 1.21 0.22 -7.95
C PRO A 41 1.35 -0.78 -9.11
N SER A 42 1.08 -0.35 -10.33
CA SER A 42 1.28 -1.15 -11.54
C SER A 42 2.75 -1.25 -11.93
N SER A 43 3.58 -0.25 -11.60
CA SER A 43 4.97 -0.13 -12.05
C SER A 43 5.89 0.59 -11.05
N VAL A 44 7.20 0.52 -11.30
CA VAL A 44 8.25 1.23 -10.55
C VAL A 44 8.06 2.75 -10.61
N ALA A 45 7.72 3.29 -11.78
CA ALA A 45 7.45 4.72 -11.97
C ALA A 45 6.22 5.18 -11.18
N GLU A 46 5.16 4.36 -11.16
CA GLU A 46 3.97 4.65 -10.36
C GLU A 46 4.26 4.59 -8.86
N LEU A 47 4.99 3.57 -8.39
CA LEU A 47 5.41 3.48 -7.00
C LEU A 47 6.20 4.72 -6.57
N LYS A 48 7.17 5.16 -7.39
CA LYS A 48 7.95 6.39 -7.14
C LYS A 48 7.04 7.61 -7.02
N LYS A 49 6.09 7.78 -7.95
CA LYS A 49 5.13 8.89 -7.93
C LYS A 49 4.24 8.86 -6.68
N LEU A 50 3.75 7.69 -6.30
CA LEU A 50 2.88 7.53 -5.13
C LEU A 50 3.60 7.85 -3.82
N LEU A 51 4.89 7.50 -3.71
CA LEU A 51 5.72 7.77 -2.53
C LEU A 51 6.16 9.24 -2.40
N GLN A 52 6.27 9.98 -3.51
CA GLN A 52 6.66 11.39 -3.51
C GLN A 52 5.49 12.36 -3.26
N GLY A 53 4.27 11.86 -3.23
CA GLY A 53 3.08 12.67 -2.96
C GLY A 53 3.02 13.16 -1.51
N ASP A 54 2.27 14.24 -1.29
CA ASP A 54 2.01 14.88 0.01
C ASP A 54 0.69 14.43 0.66
N THR A 55 -0.06 13.57 -0.02
CA THR A 55 -1.31 12.99 0.48
C THR A 55 -1.07 11.71 1.28
N PRO A 56 -1.79 11.46 2.39
CA PRO A 56 -1.74 10.17 3.09
C PRO A 56 -2.16 9.00 2.19
N ARG A 57 -1.38 7.92 2.17
CA ARG A 57 -1.63 6.73 1.33
C ARG A 57 -1.27 5.43 2.04
N VAL A 58 -2.01 4.37 1.74
CA VAL A 58 -1.64 2.97 2.06
C VAL A 58 -1.23 2.30 0.74
N ILE A 59 0.05 1.95 0.61
CA ILE A 59 0.62 1.37 -0.61
C ILE A 59 0.97 -0.09 -0.32
N ILE A 60 0.37 -1.01 -1.08
CA ILE A 60 0.62 -2.45 -0.96
C ILE A 60 1.62 -2.86 -2.03
N LEU A 61 2.68 -3.55 -1.61
CA LEU A 61 3.64 -4.18 -2.52
C LEU A 61 3.30 -5.66 -2.63
N ASP A 62 2.77 -6.08 -3.78
CA ASP A 62 2.31 -7.45 -4.06
C ASP A 62 3.27 -8.24 -4.98
N LYS A 63 4.34 -7.59 -5.44
CA LYS A 63 5.35 -8.11 -6.35
C LYS A 63 6.68 -7.39 -6.15
N THR A 64 7.71 -7.89 -6.81
CA THR A 64 9.02 -7.21 -6.85
C THR A 64 8.95 -5.97 -7.75
N TYR A 65 9.35 -4.82 -7.20
CA TYR A 65 9.59 -3.58 -7.95
C TYR A 65 11.10 -3.41 -8.10
N ASP A 66 11.63 -3.72 -9.28
CA ASP A 66 13.07 -3.65 -9.55
C ASP A 66 13.49 -2.23 -9.98
N PHE A 67 14.25 -1.55 -9.12
CA PHE A 67 14.84 -0.23 -9.37
C PHE A 67 16.29 -0.32 -9.91
N THR A 68 16.82 -1.52 -10.17
CA THR A 68 18.18 -1.69 -10.67
C THR A 68 18.35 -0.97 -12.01
N GLY A 69 19.29 -0.03 -12.10
CA GLY A 69 19.54 0.76 -13.30
C GLY A 69 18.48 1.83 -13.62
N THR A 70 17.47 2.05 -12.76
CA THR A 70 16.43 3.07 -12.99
C THR A 70 16.80 4.44 -12.41
N GLU A 71 17.72 4.48 -11.45
CA GLU A 71 18.25 5.71 -10.88
C GLU A 71 19.63 5.99 -11.49
N VAL A 72 19.93 7.25 -11.80
CA VAL A 72 21.22 7.64 -12.35
C VAL A 72 22.29 7.30 -11.32
N ALA A 73 23.21 6.38 -11.67
CA ALA A 73 24.42 6.21 -10.90
C ALA A 73 25.17 7.55 -10.92
N VAL A 74 25.27 8.21 -9.76
CA VAL A 74 26.18 9.35 -9.63
C VAL A 74 27.58 8.76 -9.75
N SER A 75 28.16 8.87 -10.94
CA SER A 75 29.57 8.60 -11.16
C SER A 75 30.36 9.71 -10.45
N ILE A 76 30.70 9.47 -9.18
CA ILE A 76 31.70 10.23 -8.40
C ILE A 76 33.11 9.81 -8.77
#